data_AF-A0AAV7SUM4-F1
#
_entry.id   AF-A0AAV7SUM4-F1
#
_cell.length_a   1.000
_cell.length_b   1.000
_cell.length_c   1.000
_cell.angle_alpha   90.00
_cell.angle_beta   90.00
_cell.angle_gamma   90.00
#
_symmetry.space_group_name_H-M   'P 1'
#
loop_
_entity.id
_entity.type
_entity.pdbx_description
1 polymer ?
#
loop_
_entity_poly.entity_id
_entity_poly.type
_entity_poly.pdbx_seq_one_letter_code
_entity_poly.pdbx_strand_id
1 'polypeptide(L)'
;MLLFVDGSSFIDQETGIRHSGAAVVKAKQQGSSDTLQIVSQIPLPSHFSAQAAELVAMIEALQHAEGLEVTIYSDSAYVTTNVHSSIRRWERRGFLKSDGSPVMQKDLLAQLIKSLTLPSTVAVIKCAAHTNQQDLISRGNALADWAAKEAAKTSPNFCEQDEHTLGMMTSRQQSATELPPPYTETARLHLRELQEQALPHERELWEQRGCIQSPTDFIYRKESTGKPVMTQALLYTALEQLHLPAHTAKEYLLATLQTDWFIPQLSKMITMYIAECTVCQEYSPTPTLKVITPTIPRPTGPLKNVHIDFVDMIERCNNYRYLIVVVCPFSRWIEAGSCVHNDAKAAANFLIREVIPRWGIAEAIRSDNGTHFVNAMFQHICASLGIKHKLSSVYHPQSNAIVERFNSLLKNKISKLCVTMKKNWLYCLLLALYALMNQQGSDHHLTPHQIVTGRPMLTPLTIARQRTDAQKTAGVLGQETSSYLSQLLKSVKFFSKQVIRQEKCTNAAQQTSPISVGQQVYIRNFVRQWKDSKFEGPYLVTQSTPTAVKVEGRKPWIHLSDVRLSPASCHTSPSSQELLEEGKDKGKDRDEGQRPS
;
A
#
# COMPACT_ATOMS: atom_id res chain seq x y z
N MET A 1 -1.48 -40.17 -31.88
CA MET A 1 -0.06 -39.99 -31.50
C MET A 1 0.02 -39.43 -30.09
N LEU A 2 0.98 -39.86 -29.26
CA LEU A 2 1.13 -39.40 -27.88
C LEU A 2 2.49 -38.75 -27.68
N LEU A 3 2.51 -37.47 -27.27
CA LEU A 3 3.72 -36.67 -27.05
C LEU A 3 3.77 -36.10 -25.63
N PHE A 4 4.99 -35.86 -25.16
CA PHE A 4 5.32 -35.15 -23.91
C PHE A 4 6.29 -34.03 -24.24
N VAL A 5 6.08 -32.85 -23.67
CA VAL A 5 6.89 -31.67 -23.95
C VAL A 5 7.30 -30.97 -22.67
N ASP A 6 8.51 -30.41 -22.68
CA ASP A 6 8.99 -29.57 -21.59
C ASP A 6 10.03 -28.55 -22.10
N GLY A 7 10.13 -27.42 -21.40
CA GLY A 7 11.11 -26.37 -21.61
C GLY A 7 11.83 -25.99 -20.31
N SER A 8 13.17 -26.01 -20.34
CA SER A 8 14.01 -25.69 -19.19
C SER A 8 14.80 -24.40 -19.40
N SER A 9 14.96 -23.62 -18.33
CA SER A 9 15.85 -22.46 -18.30
C SER A 9 16.44 -22.25 -16.91
N PHE A 10 17.76 -22.21 -16.80
CA PHE A 10 18.46 -21.98 -15.54
C PHE A 10 19.70 -21.09 -15.75
N ILE A 11 20.16 -20.43 -14.69
CA ILE A 11 21.38 -19.63 -14.70
C ILE A 11 22.50 -20.48 -14.09
N ASP A 12 23.59 -20.65 -14.82
CA ASP A 12 24.80 -21.26 -14.28
C ASP A 12 25.41 -20.32 -13.22
N GLN A 13 25.58 -20.84 -12.00
CA GLN A 13 26.06 -20.05 -10.87
C GLN A 13 27.53 -19.67 -10.99
N GLU A 14 28.32 -20.39 -11.78
CA GLU A 14 29.74 -20.12 -11.98
C GLU A 14 29.99 -19.08 -13.08
N THR A 15 29.25 -19.19 -14.20
CA THR A 15 29.42 -18.31 -15.36
C THR A 15 28.44 -17.13 -15.39
N GLY A 16 27.33 -17.21 -14.66
CA GLY A 16 26.22 -16.24 -14.72
C GLY A 16 25.39 -16.29 -16.00
N ILE A 17 25.70 -17.21 -16.91
CA ILE A 17 25.03 -17.35 -18.21
C ILE A 17 23.74 -18.15 -18.04
N ARG A 18 22.68 -17.70 -18.71
CA ARG A 18 21.42 -18.44 -18.78
C ARG A 18 21.49 -19.50 -19.86
N HIS A 19 21.17 -20.73 -19.48
CA HIS A 19 21.06 -21.90 -20.33
C HIS A 19 19.58 -22.25 -20.51
N SER A 20 19.13 -22.44 -21.74
CA SER A 20 17.72 -22.69 -22.06
C SER A 20 17.59 -23.76 -23.13
N GLY A 21 16.62 -24.66 -22.99
CA GLY A 21 16.43 -25.77 -23.91
C GLY A 21 15.00 -26.28 -23.90
N ALA A 22 14.57 -26.89 -25.00
CA ALA A 22 13.25 -27.47 -25.18
C ALA A 22 13.36 -28.92 -25.67
N ALA A 23 12.38 -29.76 -25.33
CA ALA A 23 12.35 -31.14 -25.80
C ALA A 23 10.95 -31.66 -26.07
N VAL A 24 10.89 -32.64 -26.98
CA VAL A 24 9.69 -33.39 -27.34
C VAL A 24 9.99 -34.88 -27.26
N VAL A 25 9.15 -35.62 -26.53
CA VAL A 25 9.24 -37.07 -26.36
C VAL A 25 7.96 -37.72 -26.90
N LYS A 26 8.09 -38.84 -27.60
CA LYS A 26 6.97 -39.60 -28.17
C LYS A 26 6.86 -40.97 -27.51
N ALA A 27 5.64 -41.37 -27.18
CA ALA A 27 5.36 -42.76 -26.85
C ALA A 27 5.19 -43.59 -28.13
N LYS A 28 5.84 -44.75 -28.18
CA LYS A 28 5.67 -45.79 -29.18
C LYS A 28 5.06 -47.02 -28.53
N GLN A 29 3.92 -47.45 -29.04
CA GLN A 29 3.37 -48.76 -28.74
C GLN A 29 4.12 -49.82 -29.55
N GLN A 30 4.85 -50.70 -28.87
CA GLN A 30 5.40 -51.93 -29.44
C GLN A 30 4.82 -53.11 -28.67
N GLY A 31 3.74 -53.70 -29.20
CA GLY A 31 3.05 -54.81 -28.54
C GLY A 31 2.46 -54.41 -27.19
N SER A 32 2.77 -55.17 -26.13
CA SER A 32 2.22 -54.98 -24.78
C SER A 32 3.00 -54.00 -23.88
N SER A 33 4.02 -53.31 -24.40
CA SER A 33 4.82 -52.35 -23.62
C SER A 33 4.95 -51.01 -24.33
N ASP A 34 4.65 -49.93 -23.62
CA ASP A 34 4.86 -48.57 -24.08
C ASP A 34 6.33 -48.17 -23.91
N THR A 35 6.97 -47.74 -25.00
CA THR A 35 8.35 -47.23 -25.01
C THR A 35 8.35 -45.73 -25.27
N LEU A 36 9.29 -45.00 -24.68
CA LEU A 36 9.41 -43.54 -24.84
C LEU A 36 10.68 -43.23 -25.65
N GLN A 37 10.55 -42.35 -26.64
CA GLN A 37 11.65 -41.93 -27.49
C GLN A 37 11.71 -40.39 -27.53
N ILE A 38 12.89 -39.83 -27.29
CA ILE A 38 13.15 -38.40 -27.51
C ILE A 38 13.12 -38.15 -29.02
N VAL A 39 12.24 -37.26 -29.45
CA VAL A 39 12.01 -36.90 -30.87
C VAL A 39 12.76 -35.62 -31.22
N SER A 40 12.79 -34.65 -30.31
CA SER A 40 13.49 -33.39 -30.52
C SER A 40 14.15 -32.91 -29.23
N GLN A 41 15.36 -32.38 -29.36
CA GLN A 41 16.15 -31.73 -28.30
C GLN A 41 16.75 -30.46 -28.88
N ILE A 42 16.28 -29.32 -28.39
CA ILE A 42 16.53 -28.02 -29.01
C ILE A 42 17.29 -27.13 -28.02
N PRO A 43 18.59 -26.88 -28.23
CA PRO A 43 19.29 -25.84 -27.50
C PRO A 43 18.75 -24.47 -27.90
N LEU A 44 18.39 -23.65 -26.91
CA LEU A 44 17.83 -22.32 -27.14
C LEU A 44 18.83 -21.22 -26.74
N PRO A 45 18.72 -20.03 -27.34
CA PRO A 45 19.56 -18.89 -27.00
C PRO A 45 19.47 -18.52 -25.52
N SER A 46 20.56 -18.01 -24.96
CA SER A 46 20.67 -17.65 -23.55
C SER A 46 19.66 -16.60 -23.08
N HIS A 47 19.07 -15.79 -23.96
CA HIS A 47 18.04 -14.82 -23.58
C HIS A 47 16.63 -15.42 -23.42
N PHE A 48 16.42 -16.70 -23.80
CA PHE A 48 15.11 -17.34 -23.67
C PHE A 48 14.81 -17.63 -22.20
N SER A 49 13.63 -17.21 -21.73
CA SER A 49 13.11 -17.56 -20.41
C SER A 49 12.52 -18.99 -20.37
N ALA A 50 12.26 -19.53 -19.18
CA ALA A 50 11.56 -20.82 -19.03
C ALA A 50 10.22 -20.85 -19.79
N GLN A 51 9.42 -19.78 -19.69
CA GLN A 51 8.14 -19.67 -20.43
C GLN A 51 8.33 -19.68 -21.96
N ALA A 52 9.43 -19.13 -22.47
CA ALA A 52 9.73 -19.13 -23.89
C ALA A 52 10.16 -20.53 -24.35
N ALA A 53 10.97 -21.23 -23.56
CA ALA A 53 11.39 -22.61 -23.86
C ALA A 53 10.20 -23.57 -23.92
N GLU A 54 9.25 -23.40 -23.00
CA GLU A 54 8.02 -24.18 -22.92
C GLU A 54 7.11 -23.98 -24.14
N LEU A 55 7.00 -22.74 -24.63
CA LEU A 55 6.30 -22.45 -25.89
C LEU A 55 6.99 -23.09 -27.10
N VAL A 56 8.32 -23.06 -27.17
CA VAL A 56 9.08 -23.70 -28.25
C VAL A 56 8.86 -25.21 -28.26
N ALA A 57 8.91 -25.86 -27.09
CA ALA A 57 8.66 -27.30 -26.98
C ALA A 57 7.26 -27.69 -27.50
N MET A 58 6.24 -26.88 -27.19
CA MET A 58 4.88 -27.09 -27.67
C MET A 58 4.75 -26.84 -29.18
N ILE A 59 5.37 -25.78 -29.71
CA ILE A 59 5.38 -25.48 -31.15
C ILE A 59 6.01 -26.63 -31.93
N GLU A 60 7.17 -27.13 -31.47
CA GLU A 60 7.87 -28.25 -32.08
C GLU A 60 7.03 -29.52 -32.10
N ALA A 61 6.35 -29.84 -30.98
CA ALA A 61 5.49 -31.02 -30.91
C ALA A 61 4.29 -30.95 -31.86
N LEU A 62 3.70 -29.76 -32.04
CA LEU A 62 2.61 -29.54 -32.98
C LEU A 62 3.07 -29.67 -34.44
N GLN A 63 4.28 -29.19 -34.76
CA GLN A 63 4.88 -29.36 -36.09
C GLN A 63 5.17 -30.83 -36.40
N HIS A 64 5.70 -31.59 -35.44
CA HIS A 64 5.86 -33.05 -35.58
C HIS A 64 4.54 -33.82 -35.72
N ALA A 65 3.41 -33.19 -35.39
CA ALA A 65 2.08 -33.77 -35.45
C ALA A 65 1.26 -33.32 -36.67
N GLU A 66 1.88 -32.64 -37.65
CA GLU A 66 1.19 -32.15 -38.85
C GLU A 66 0.40 -33.27 -39.55
N GLY A 67 -0.90 -33.03 -39.76
CA GLY A 67 -1.83 -33.98 -40.38
C GLY A 67 -2.21 -35.21 -39.54
N LEU A 68 -1.72 -35.35 -38.30
CA LEU A 68 -2.00 -36.49 -37.42
C LEU A 68 -2.97 -36.13 -36.29
N GLU A 69 -3.57 -37.14 -35.66
CA GLU A 69 -4.27 -36.98 -34.38
C GLU A 69 -3.26 -37.07 -33.24
N VAL A 70 -3.19 -36.06 -32.37
CA VAL A 70 -2.18 -35.98 -31.31
C VAL A 70 -2.76 -35.61 -29.95
N THR A 71 -2.26 -36.28 -28.92
CA THR A 71 -2.41 -35.88 -27.51
C THR A 71 -1.04 -35.48 -26.97
N ILE A 72 -0.93 -34.25 -26.48
CA ILE A 72 0.32 -33.67 -25.95
C ILE A 72 0.15 -33.42 -24.46
N TYR A 73 1.05 -33.98 -23.66
CA TYR A 73 1.13 -33.75 -22.22
C TYR A 73 2.23 -32.75 -21.89
N SER A 74 1.91 -31.83 -20.98
CA SER A 74 2.85 -30.86 -20.42
C SER A 74 2.45 -30.59 -18.97
N ASP A 75 3.40 -30.43 -18.07
CA ASP A 75 3.13 -29.98 -16.69
C ASP A 75 3.10 -28.44 -16.57
N SER A 76 3.51 -27.73 -17.62
CA SER A 76 3.51 -26.29 -17.73
C SER A 76 2.12 -25.69 -17.64
N ALA A 77 1.81 -25.07 -16.49
CA ALA A 77 0.59 -24.29 -16.33
C ALA A 77 0.51 -23.13 -17.32
N TYR A 78 1.66 -22.57 -17.72
CA TYR A 78 1.74 -21.43 -18.64
C TYR A 78 1.33 -21.82 -20.06
N VAL A 79 1.91 -22.87 -20.63
CA VAL A 79 1.60 -23.32 -21.99
C VAL A 79 0.17 -23.83 -22.07
N THR A 80 -0.25 -24.66 -21.12
CA THR A 80 -1.61 -25.21 -21.09
C THR A 80 -2.67 -24.11 -20.98
N THR A 81 -2.45 -23.10 -20.13
CA THR A 81 -3.37 -21.94 -20.04
C THR A 81 -3.41 -21.12 -21.32
N ASN A 82 -2.26 -20.92 -21.98
CA ASN A 82 -2.21 -20.19 -23.24
C ASN A 82 -2.97 -20.90 -24.36
N VAL A 83 -2.73 -22.20 -24.55
CA VAL A 83 -3.41 -23.00 -25.58
C VAL A 83 -4.93 -23.01 -25.35
N HIS A 84 -5.37 -23.21 -24.10
CA HIS A 84 -6.80 -23.38 -23.80
C HIS A 84 -7.60 -22.08 -23.72
N SER A 85 -6.99 -20.97 -23.32
CA SER A 85 -7.78 -19.76 -22.97
C SER A 85 -7.15 -18.43 -23.36
N SER A 86 -5.85 -18.24 -23.13
CA SER A 86 -5.27 -16.89 -23.19
C SER A 86 -4.83 -16.47 -24.58
N ILE A 87 -4.39 -17.40 -25.45
CA ILE A 87 -3.71 -17.03 -26.70
C ILE A 87 -4.64 -16.37 -27.72
N ARG A 88 -5.89 -16.85 -27.85
CA ARG A 88 -6.93 -16.21 -28.68
C ARG A 88 -7.33 -14.84 -28.16
N ARG A 89 -7.25 -14.62 -26.84
CA ARG A 89 -7.49 -13.30 -26.22
C ARG A 89 -6.36 -12.33 -26.55
N TRP A 90 -5.12 -12.80 -26.56
CA TRP A 90 -3.95 -12.01 -26.97
C TRP A 90 -3.94 -11.69 -28.47
N GLU A 91 -4.31 -12.64 -29.32
CA GLU A 91 -4.41 -12.44 -30.78
C GLU A 91 -5.40 -11.33 -31.13
N ARG A 92 -6.59 -11.32 -30.50
CA ARG A 92 -7.59 -10.25 -30.65
C ARG A 92 -7.10 -8.88 -30.19
N ARG A 93 -6.07 -8.84 -29.36
CA ARG A 93 -5.43 -7.63 -28.84
C ARG A 93 -4.10 -7.30 -29.56
N GLY A 94 -3.78 -7.98 -30.66
CA GLY A 94 -2.52 -7.78 -31.39
C GLY A 94 -1.26 -8.14 -30.60
N PHE A 95 -1.37 -9.08 -29.65
CA PHE A 95 -0.32 -9.46 -28.70
C PHE A 95 0.21 -8.28 -27.88
N LEU A 96 -0.64 -7.30 -27.58
CA LEU A 96 -0.33 -6.19 -26.68
C LEU A 96 -0.86 -6.49 -25.29
N LYS A 97 -0.01 -6.26 -24.29
CA LYS A 97 -0.39 -6.14 -22.88
C LYS A 97 -1.31 -4.95 -22.70
N SER A 98 -2.01 -4.92 -21.57
CA SER A 98 -2.95 -3.86 -21.23
C SER A 98 -2.29 -2.46 -21.15
N ASP A 99 -0.96 -2.41 -21.02
CA ASP A 99 -0.13 -1.19 -21.02
C ASP A 99 0.37 -0.77 -22.43
N GLY A 100 -0.09 -1.47 -23.49
CA GLY A 100 0.34 -1.23 -24.88
C GLY A 100 1.72 -1.78 -25.23
N SER A 101 2.47 -2.32 -24.27
CA SER A 101 3.73 -3.02 -24.54
C SER A 101 3.43 -4.40 -25.16
N PRO A 102 4.27 -4.91 -26.07
CA PRO A 102 4.09 -6.25 -26.58
C PRO A 102 4.20 -7.29 -25.46
N VAL A 103 3.40 -8.35 -25.52
CA VAL A 103 3.60 -9.55 -24.71
C VAL A 103 5.02 -10.04 -24.93
N MET A 104 5.73 -10.36 -23.85
CA MET A 104 7.18 -10.63 -23.86
C MET A 104 7.59 -11.70 -24.90
N GLN A 105 6.70 -12.64 -25.23
CA GLN A 105 6.89 -13.70 -26.23
C GLN A 105 5.86 -13.62 -27.36
N LYS A 106 5.50 -12.42 -27.85
CA LYS A 106 4.49 -12.23 -28.90
C LYS A 106 4.71 -13.14 -30.12
N ASP A 107 5.95 -13.30 -30.55
CA ASP A 107 6.27 -13.99 -31.81
C ASP A 107 6.11 -15.51 -31.65
N LEU A 108 6.54 -16.05 -30.51
CA LEU A 108 6.31 -17.46 -30.16
C LEU A 108 4.83 -17.75 -29.96
N LEU A 109 4.07 -16.84 -29.34
CA LEU A 109 2.62 -17.01 -29.20
C LEU A 109 1.92 -16.97 -30.57
N ALA A 110 2.31 -16.05 -31.46
CA ALA A 110 1.78 -16.02 -32.82
C ALA A 110 2.12 -17.29 -33.62
N GLN A 111 3.33 -17.83 -33.45
CA GLN A 111 3.73 -19.11 -34.05
C GLN A 111 2.96 -20.29 -33.45
N LEU A 112 2.68 -20.28 -32.14
CA LEU A 112 1.89 -21.32 -31.48
C LEU A 112 0.47 -21.38 -32.05
N ILE A 113 -0.19 -20.22 -32.29
CA ILE A 113 -1.53 -20.20 -32.92
C ILE A 113 -1.51 -20.87 -34.29
N LYS A 114 -0.52 -20.54 -35.12
CA LYS A 114 -0.36 -21.15 -36.45
C LYS A 114 -0.07 -22.65 -36.35
N SER A 115 0.71 -23.06 -35.35
CA SER A 115 1.09 -24.47 -35.18
C SER A 115 -0.06 -25.32 -34.65
N LEU A 116 -0.98 -24.74 -33.87
CA LEU A 116 -2.18 -25.43 -33.38
C LEU A 116 -3.13 -25.88 -34.50
N THR A 117 -3.02 -25.32 -35.70
CA THR A 117 -3.82 -25.73 -36.87
C THR A 117 -3.15 -26.81 -37.73
N LEU A 118 -1.92 -27.24 -37.40
CA LEU A 118 -1.19 -28.24 -38.19
C LEU A 118 -1.72 -29.68 -37.98
N PRO A 119 -2.00 -30.15 -36.76
CA PRO A 119 -2.53 -31.50 -36.56
C PRO A 119 -3.98 -31.61 -37.06
N SER A 120 -4.39 -32.82 -37.47
CA SER A 120 -5.79 -33.08 -37.84
C SER A 120 -6.74 -32.91 -36.64
N THR A 121 -6.27 -33.31 -35.46
CA THR A 121 -6.92 -33.14 -34.16
C THR A 121 -5.84 -33.05 -33.08
N VAL A 122 -6.03 -32.16 -32.11
CA VAL A 122 -5.07 -31.90 -31.04
C VAL A 122 -5.76 -31.84 -29.67
N ALA A 123 -5.25 -32.61 -28.72
CA ALA A 123 -5.59 -32.52 -27.30
C ALA A 123 -4.33 -32.13 -26.51
N VAL A 124 -4.38 -31.03 -25.76
CA VAL A 124 -3.29 -30.62 -24.87
C VAL A 124 -3.74 -30.81 -23.42
N ILE A 125 -3.01 -31.63 -22.66
CA ILE A 125 -3.41 -32.06 -21.31
C ILE A 125 -2.36 -31.64 -20.29
N LYS A 126 -2.81 -30.99 -19.23
CA LYS A 126 -1.96 -30.67 -18.09
C LYS A 126 -1.73 -31.93 -17.24
N CYS A 127 -0.47 -32.30 -17.02
CA CYS A 127 -0.10 -33.38 -16.10
C CYS A 127 0.54 -32.84 -14.81
N ALA A 128 0.68 -33.71 -13.80
CA ALA A 128 1.28 -33.35 -12.52
C ALA A 128 2.81 -33.39 -12.61
N ALA A 129 3.44 -32.28 -12.25
CA ALA A 129 4.90 -32.17 -12.21
C ALA A 129 5.49 -33.06 -11.09
N HIS A 130 6.68 -33.61 -11.32
CA HIS A 130 7.51 -34.28 -10.30
C HIS A 130 6.80 -35.38 -9.47
N THR A 131 6.04 -36.26 -10.13
CA THR A 131 5.44 -37.42 -9.46
C THR A 131 6.41 -38.61 -9.45
N ASN A 132 6.48 -39.35 -8.33
CA ASN A 132 7.26 -40.60 -8.22
C ASN A 132 6.53 -41.82 -8.84
N GLN A 133 5.53 -41.56 -9.68
CA GLN A 133 4.69 -42.60 -10.27
C GLN A 133 5.39 -43.18 -11.52
N GLN A 134 5.18 -44.48 -11.77
CA GLN A 134 5.81 -45.22 -12.87
C GLN A 134 4.87 -45.44 -14.06
N ASP A 135 3.71 -44.79 -14.07
CA ASP A 135 2.83 -44.81 -15.22
C ASP A 135 3.45 -44.07 -16.41
N LEU A 136 2.84 -44.27 -17.58
CA LEU A 136 3.35 -43.76 -18.85
C LEU A 136 3.47 -42.23 -18.85
N ILE A 137 2.53 -41.52 -18.21
CA ILE A 137 2.49 -40.05 -18.25
C ILE A 137 3.62 -39.49 -17.40
N SER A 138 3.80 -39.98 -16.18
CA SER A 138 4.88 -39.56 -15.29
C SER A 138 6.26 -39.88 -15.87
N ARG A 139 6.44 -41.05 -16.48
CA ARG A 139 7.69 -41.42 -17.16
C ARG A 139 7.95 -40.55 -18.40
N GLY A 140 6.90 -40.24 -19.16
CA GLY A 140 6.97 -39.38 -20.35
C GLY A 140 7.37 -37.95 -20.01
N ASN A 141 6.72 -37.36 -19.01
CA ASN A 141 7.01 -36.01 -18.54
C ASN A 141 8.43 -35.92 -17.93
N ALA A 142 8.84 -36.88 -17.11
CA ALA A 142 10.19 -36.91 -16.54
C ALA A 142 11.28 -37.02 -17.61
N LEU A 143 11.04 -37.77 -18.69
CA LEU A 143 11.98 -37.86 -19.81
C LEU A 143 12.04 -36.56 -20.62
N ALA A 144 10.91 -35.86 -20.79
CA ALA A 144 10.87 -34.55 -21.46
C ALA A 144 11.65 -33.48 -20.67
N ASP A 145 11.46 -33.43 -19.34
CA ASP A 145 12.20 -32.52 -18.44
C ASP A 145 13.71 -32.78 -18.47
N TRP A 146 14.10 -34.05 -18.36
CA TRP A 146 15.51 -34.42 -18.48
C TRP A 146 16.08 -34.03 -19.85
N ALA A 147 15.36 -34.32 -20.93
CA ALA A 147 15.82 -34.02 -22.29
C ALA A 147 15.95 -32.50 -22.54
N ALA A 148 15.04 -31.68 -22.00
CA ALA A 148 15.08 -30.22 -22.11
C ALA A 148 16.25 -29.62 -21.31
N LYS A 149 16.53 -30.17 -20.12
CA LYS A 149 17.72 -29.80 -19.31
C LYS A 149 19.03 -30.15 -19.99
N GLU A 150 19.12 -31.30 -20.64
CA GLU A 150 20.31 -31.67 -21.41
C GLU A 150 20.50 -30.75 -22.62
N ALA A 151 19.41 -30.43 -23.35
CA ALA A 151 19.47 -29.49 -24.46
C ALA A 151 19.97 -28.09 -24.02
N ALA A 152 19.52 -27.60 -22.85
CA ALA A 152 19.93 -26.31 -22.31
C ALA A 152 21.45 -26.22 -22.02
N LYS A 153 22.09 -27.33 -21.63
CA LYS A 153 23.54 -27.38 -21.39
C LYS A 153 24.36 -27.19 -22.67
N THR A 154 23.75 -27.41 -23.84
CA THR A 154 24.40 -27.28 -25.15
C THR A 154 24.09 -25.96 -25.86
N SER A 155 23.40 -25.02 -25.19
CA SER A 155 23.10 -23.69 -25.72
C SER A 155 24.36 -22.94 -26.18
N PRO A 156 24.43 -22.45 -27.43
CA PRO A 156 25.58 -21.69 -27.92
C PRO A 156 25.69 -20.34 -27.21
N ASN A 157 26.86 -20.04 -26.65
CA ASN A 157 27.21 -18.75 -26.04
C ASN A 157 27.29 -17.66 -27.12
N PHE A 158 26.18 -17.00 -27.43
CA PHE A 158 26.21 -15.75 -28.20
C PHE A 158 26.49 -14.58 -27.25
N CYS A 159 27.69 -14.01 -27.40
CA CYS A 159 28.18 -12.83 -26.68
C CYS A 159 27.54 -11.56 -27.23
N GLU A 160 27.27 -10.60 -26.35
CA GLU A 160 26.78 -9.25 -26.63
C GLU A 160 27.67 -8.53 -27.66
N GLN A 161 27.21 -8.43 -28.91
CA GLN A 161 27.65 -7.45 -29.91
C GLN A 161 26.77 -7.60 -31.16
N ASP A 162 25.66 -6.85 -31.21
CA ASP A 162 25.02 -6.32 -32.43
C ASP A 162 23.72 -5.59 -32.05
N GLU A 163 23.86 -4.40 -31.46
CA GLU A 163 22.84 -3.34 -31.49
C GLU A 163 22.70 -2.82 -32.93
N HIS A 164 22.18 -3.63 -33.85
CA HIS A 164 21.79 -3.13 -35.18
C HIS A 164 20.79 -4.05 -35.91
N THR A 165 19.72 -4.49 -35.23
CA THR A 165 18.51 -4.96 -35.93
C THR A 165 17.24 -4.68 -35.12
N LEU A 166 17.10 -3.46 -34.62
CA LEU A 166 15.83 -2.92 -34.10
C LEU A 166 15.57 -1.52 -34.66
N GLY A 167 15.81 -1.38 -35.97
CA GLY A 167 15.63 -0.13 -36.69
C GLY A 167 15.49 -0.40 -38.16
N MET A 168 14.36 -0.99 -38.58
CA MET A 168 13.75 -0.79 -39.90
C MET A 168 12.39 -1.49 -39.94
N MET A 169 11.32 -0.69 -39.77
CA MET A 169 10.09 -0.71 -40.58
C MET A 169 9.07 0.26 -39.95
N THR A 170 9.40 1.56 -40.02
CA THR A 170 8.40 2.59 -40.21
C THR A 170 7.89 2.48 -41.65
N SER A 171 6.76 1.79 -41.84
CA SER A 171 5.71 2.16 -42.82
C SER A 171 4.71 1.01 -42.99
N ARG A 172 3.57 1.14 -42.31
CA ARG A 172 2.26 1.11 -42.97
C ARG A 172 1.19 1.44 -41.92
N GLN A 173 0.58 2.60 -42.16
CA GLN A 173 -0.67 3.01 -41.54
C GLN A 173 -1.68 1.86 -41.60
N GLN A 174 -2.32 1.56 -40.47
CA GLN A 174 -3.74 1.20 -40.42
C GLN A 174 -4.26 1.39 -38.99
N SER A 175 -4.81 2.59 -38.80
CA SER A 175 -5.82 3.02 -37.82
C SER A 175 -5.74 2.45 -36.40
N ALA A 176 -5.12 3.24 -35.52
CA ALA A 176 -5.69 3.42 -34.20
C ALA A 176 -7.16 3.84 -34.39
N THR A 177 -8.11 3.01 -33.99
CA THR A 177 -9.49 3.47 -33.83
C THR A 177 -9.53 4.23 -32.52
N GLU A 178 -9.11 5.49 -32.57
CA GLU A 178 -9.61 6.50 -31.64
C GLU A 178 -11.13 6.34 -31.56
N LEU A 179 -11.73 6.45 -30.38
CA LEU A 179 -13.18 6.66 -30.26
C LEU A 179 -13.52 7.81 -31.21
N PRO A 180 -14.20 7.54 -32.34
CA PRO A 180 -14.38 8.57 -33.33
C PRO A 180 -15.20 9.69 -32.69
N PRO A 181 -14.80 10.95 -32.85
CA PRO A 181 -15.56 12.04 -32.28
C PRO A 181 -17.00 11.94 -32.80
N PRO A 182 -18.03 12.18 -31.96
CA PRO A 182 -19.44 11.82 -32.23
C PRO A 182 -20.08 12.55 -33.43
N TYR A 183 -19.27 13.26 -34.21
CA TYR A 183 -19.63 14.07 -35.35
C TYR A 183 -19.30 13.39 -36.69
N THR A 184 -18.62 12.24 -36.71
CA THR A 184 -18.41 11.44 -37.93
C THR A 184 -19.64 10.56 -38.22
N GLU A 185 -19.96 10.38 -39.50
CA GLU A 185 -21.20 9.73 -39.93
C GLU A 185 -21.28 8.24 -39.55
N THR A 186 -20.15 7.53 -39.63
CA THR A 186 -20.02 6.14 -39.18
C THR A 186 -20.17 6.00 -37.67
N ALA A 187 -19.61 6.94 -36.89
CA ALA A 187 -19.77 6.96 -35.44
C ALA A 187 -21.21 7.26 -35.01
N ARG A 188 -21.92 8.12 -35.75
CA ARG A 188 -23.33 8.43 -35.50
C ARG A 188 -24.23 7.22 -35.71
N LEU A 189 -23.99 6.44 -36.77
CA LEU A 189 -24.74 5.21 -37.04
C LEU A 189 -24.50 4.16 -35.94
N HIS A 190 -23.24 3.97 -35.54
CA HIS A 190 -22.90 3.03 -34.47
C HIS A 190 -23.47 3.47 -33.10
N LEU A 191 -23.42 4.77 -32.79
CA LEU A 191 -24.02 5.32 -31.58
C LEU A 191 -25.53 5.13 -31.55
N ARG A 192 -26.20 5.35 -32.69
CA ARG A 192 -27.65 5.11 -32.82
C ARG A 192 -27.98 3.65 -32.54
N GLU A 193 -27.26 2.71 -33.14
CA GLU A 193 -27.45 1.28 -32.92
C GLU A 193 -27.28 0.91 -31.43
N LEU A 194 -26.24 1.42 -30.77
CA LEU A 194 -26.01 1.20 -29.35
C LEU A 194 -27.13 1.79 -28.47
N GLN A 195 -27.68 2.95 -28.84
CA GLN A 195 -28.79 3.58 -28.12
C GLN A 195 -30.12 2.84 -28.34
N GLU A 196 -30.35 2.28 -29.53
CA GLU A 196 -31.52 1.45 -29.83
C GLU A 196 -31.48 0.12 -29.04
N GLN A 197 -30.29 -0.45 -28.86
CA GLN A 197 -30.05 -1.67 -28.08
C GLN A 197 -29.99 -1.44 -26.56
N ALA A 198 -30.05 -0.19 -26.09
CA ALA A 198 -30.00 0.13 -24.67
C ALA A 198 -31.23 -0.40 -23.91
N LEU A 199 -31.03 -0.75 -22.65
CA LEU A 199 -32.08 -1.31 -21.81
C LEU A 199 -33.24 -0.29 -21.62
N PRO A 200 -34.51 -0.73 -21.52
CA PRO A 200 -35.65 0.18 -21.36
C PRO A 200 -35.51 1.15 -20.17
N HIS A 201 -35.00 0.66 -19.03
CA HIS A 201 -34.77 1.48 -17.84
C HIS A 201 -33.65 2.53 -18.02
N GLU A 202 -32.66 2.23 -18.86
CA GLU A 202 -31.59 3.17 -19.18
C GLU A 202 -32.15 4.35 -20.00
N ARG A 203 -33.01 4.06 -20.96
CA ARG A 203 -33.69 5.07 -21.80
C ARG A 203 -34.65 5.94 -20.98
N GLU A 204 -35.41 5.32 -20.08
CA GLU A 204 -36.28 6.04 -19.14
C GLU A 204 -35.46 7.03 -18.28
N LEU A 205 -34.30 6.61 -17.80
CA LEU A 205 -33.39 7.49 -17.04
C LEU A 205 -32.87 8.66 -17.88
N TRP A 206 -32.64 8.49 -19.18
CA TRP A 206 -32.25 9.58 -20.08
C TRP A 206 -33.37 10.62 -20.20
N GLU A 207 -34.60 10.18 -20.42
CA GLU A 207 -35.78 11.02 -20.57
C GLU A 207 -36.08 11.78 -19.27
N GLN A 208 -36.05 11.09 -18.11
CA GLN A 208 -36.17 11.73 -16.78
C GLN A 208 -35.09 12.78 -16.53
N ARG A 209 -33.90 12.61 -17.13
CA ARG A 209 -32.80 13.57 -17.07
C ARG A 209 -32.84 14.59 -18.18
N GLY A 210 -33.94 14.73 -18.92
CA GLY A 210 -34.18 15.75 -19.95
C GLY A 210 -33.35 15.55 -21.21
N CYS A 211 -33.16 14.30 -21.62
CA CYS A 211 -32.63 13.95 -22.94
C CYS A 211 -33.78 13.69 -23.91
N ILE A 212 -33.66 14.22 -25.13
CA ILE A 212 -34.65 14.08 -26.19
C ILE A 212 -34.02 13.34 -27.37
N GLN A 213 -34.81 12.48 -28.03
CA GLN A 213 -34.38 11.86 -29.27
C GLN A 213 -34.55 12.86 -30.41
N SER A 214 -33.47 13.06 -31.16
CA SER A 214 -33.49 13.95 -32.31
C SER A 214 -34.34 13.33 -33.44
N PRO A 215 -35.26 14.10 -34.05
CA PRO A 215 -36.16 13.59 -35.09
C PRO A 215 -35.47 13.34 -36.44
N THR A 216 -34.22 13.78 -36.62
CA THR A 216 -33.49 13.68 -37.89
C THR A 216 -32.50 12.52 -37.93
N ASP A 217 -31.73 12.31 -36.86
CA ASP A 217 -30.69 11.27 -36.75
C ASP A 217 -31.06 10.15 -35.76
N PHE A 218 -32.21 10.26 -35.07
CA PHE A 218 -32.70 9.31 -34.06
C PHE A 218 -31.74 9.09 -32.88
N ILE A 219 -30.82 10.03 -32.63
CA ILE A 219 -29.86 9.97 -31.52
C ILE A 219 -30.42 10.75 -30.31
N TYR A 220 -30.36 10.15 -29.13
CA TYR A 220 -30.67 10.83 -27.87
C TYR A 220 -29.58 11.86 -27.52
N ARG A 221 -30.02 13.10 -27.26
CA ARG A 221 -29.16 14.22 -26.87
C ARG A 221 -29.73 14.93 -25.65
N LYS A 222 -28.86 15.49 -24.81
CA LYS A 222 -29.27 16.31 -23.68
C LYS A 222 -29.78 17.66 -24.17
N GLU A 223 -31.04 18.00 -23.88
CA GLU A 223 -31.71 19.20 -24.41
C GLU A 223 -30.93 20.49 -24.09
N SER A 224 -30.42 20.62 -22.87
CA SER A 224 -29.73 21.83 -22.40
C SER A 224 -28.35 22.07 -23.02
N THR A 225 -27.69 21.03 -23.54
CA THR A 225 -26.29 21.12 -24.02
C THR A 225 -26.09 20.60 -25.44
N GLY A 226 -27.07 19.93 -26.03
CA GLY A 226 -26.97 19.26 -27.34
C GLY A 226 -26.04 18.03 -27.36
N LYS A 227 -25.43 17.66 -26.23
CA LYS A 227 -24.45 16.57 -26.17
C LYS A 227 -25.14 15.21 -26.35
N PRO A 228 -24.56 14.30 -27.15
CA PRO A 228 -25.09 12.95 -27.30
C PRO A 228 -25.01 12.18 -25.99
N VAL A 229 -26.01 11.31 -25.75
CA VAL A 229 -26.02 10.42 -24.60
C VAL A 229 -25.12 9.22 -24.88
N MET A 230 -24.16 8.96 -24.00
CA MET A 230 -23.34 7.74 -24.06
C MET A 230 -24.05 6.62 -23.28
N THR A 231 -24.20 5.46 -23.91
CA THR A 231 -24.79 4.27 -23.26
C THR A 231 -23.84 3.66 -22.25
N GLN A 232 -24.36 2.89 -21.30
CA GLN A 232 -23.55 2.23 -20.28
C GLN A 232 -22.53 1.26 -20.90
N ALA A 233 -22.90 0.54 -21.97
CA ALA A 233 -21.97 -0.32 -22.71
C ALA A 233 -20.79 0.48 -23.29
N LEU A 234 -21.05 1.62 -23.91
CA LEU A 234 -20.02 2.49 -24.46
C LEU A 234 -19.17 3.14 -23.36
N LEU A 235 -19.77 3.46 -22.20
CA LEU A 235 -19.07 3.97 -21.04
C LEU A 235 -18.03 2.99 -20.51
N TYR A 236 -18.36 1.70 -20.39
CA TYR A 236 -17.38 0.69 -19.96
C TYR A 236 -16.18 0.63 -20.91
N THR A 237 -16.43 0.61 -22.22
CA THR A 237 -15.37 0.63 -23.23
C THR A 237 -14.51 1.90 -23.13
N ALA A 238 -15.12 3.06 -22.93
CA ALA A 238 -14.40 4.32 -22.77
C ALA A 238 -13.58 4.35 -21.47
N LEU A 239 -14.10 3.81 -20.36
CA LEU A 239 -13.36 3.68 -19.11
C LEU A 239 -12.22 2.67 -19.23
N GLU A 240 -12.38 1.57 -19.97
CA GLU A 240 -11.27 0.66 -20.26
C GLU A 240 -10.14 1.39 -21.00
N GLN A 241 -10.47 2.17 -22.03
CA GLN A 241 -9.47 2.90 -22.83
C GLN A 241 -8.81 4.06 -22.08
N LEU A 242 -9.55 4.79 -21.25
CA LEU A 242 -9.03 5.98 -20.56
C LEU A 242 -8.40 5.65 -19.19
N HIS A 243 -8.93 4.66 -18.47
CA HIS A 243 -8.46 4.30 -17.13
C HIS A 243 -7.34 3.27 -17.17
N LEU A 244 -7.48 2.15 -17.90
CA LEU A 244 -6.55 1.02 -17.77
C LEU A 244 -5.10 1.30 -18.21
N PRO A 245 -4.82 2.09 -19.26
CA PRO A 245 -3.44 2.27 -19.72
C PRO A 245 -2.53 2.94 -18.69
N ALA A 246 -3.07 3.84 -17.86
CA ALA A 246 -2.29 4.64 -16.92
C ALA A 246 -2.90 4.74 -15.52
N HIS A 247 -3.96 3.96 -15.23
CA HIS A 247 -4.75 4.03 -14.00
C HIS A 247 -5.13 5.47 -13.62
N THR A 248 -5.68 6.18 -14.61
CA THR A 248 -5.96 7.62 -14.52
C THR A 248 -6.96 7.93 -13.40
N ALA A 249 -6.76 9.09 -12.76
CA ALA A 249 -7.57 9.54 -11.64
C ALA A 249 -9.00 9.91 -12.06
N LYS A 250 -9.93 9.85 -11.10
CA LYS A 250 -11.35 10.15 -11.30
C LYS A 250 -11.58 11.53 -11.92
N GLU A 251 -10.79 12.52 -11.52
CA GLU A 251 -10.89 13.91 -11.99
C GLU A 251 -10.60 14.01 -13.50
N TYR A 252 -9.60 13.28 -13.98
CA TYR A 252 -9.26 13.24 -15.41
C TYR A 252 -10.38 12.57 -16.23
N LEU A 253 -10.87 11.41 -15.77
CA LEU A 253 -11.95 10.69 -16.46
C LEU A 253 -13.24 11.52 -16.54
N LEU A 254 -13.58 12.23 -15.46
CA LEU A 254 -14.72 13.14 -15.44
C LEU A 254 -14.55 14.27 -16.45
N ALA A 255 -13.40 14.96 -16.42
CA ALA A 255 -13.14 16.07 -17.33
C ALA A 255 -13.19 15.63 -18.80
N THR A 256 -12.55 14.52 -19.14
CA THR A 256 -12.50 14.00 -20.52
C THR A 256 -13.87 13.59 -21.02
N LEU A 257 -14.60 12.76 -20.27
CA LEU A 257 -15.91 12.23 -20.72
C LEU A 257 -17.01 13.31 -20.74
N GLN A 258 -16.99 14.26 -19.80
CA GLN A 258 -17.98 15.35 -19.78
C GLN A 258 -17.77 16.39 -20.87
N THR A 259 -16.61 16.41 -21.54
CA THR A 259 -16.33 17.35 -22.63
C THR A 259 -17.24 17.08 -23.82
N ASP A 260 -17.36 15.82 -24.23
CA ASP A 260 -18.07 15.45 -25.46
C ASP A 260 -19.38 14.71 -25.26
N TRP A 261 -19.61 14.14 -24.07
CA TRP A 261 -20.74 13.24 -23.80
C TRP A 261 -21.60 13.66 -22.62
N PHE A 262 -22.87 13.31 -22.68
CA PHE A 262 -23.77 13.33 -21.53
C PHE A 262 -23.98 11.92 -20.98
N ILE A 263 -23.67 11.69 -19.71
CA ILE A 263 -23.82 10.39 -19.03
C ILE A 263 -24.53 10.61 -17.69
N PRO A 264 -25.68 9.98 -17.44
CA PRO A 264 -26.33 10.02 -16.14
C PRO A 264 -25.43 9.42 -15.05
N GLN A 265 -25.30 10.12 -13.92
CA GLN A 265 -24.56 9.63 -12.73
C GLN A 265 -23.09 9.27 -12.96
N LEU A 266 -22.43 9.83 -13.99
CA LEU A 266 -21.05 9.54 -14.38
C LEU A 266 -20.05 9.44 -13.21
N SER A 267 -20.10 10.40 -12.28
CA SER A 267 -19.20 10.42 -11.11
C SER A 267 -19.34 9.17 -10.23
N LYS A 268 -20.55 8.64 -10.04
CA LYS A 268 -20.78 7.40 -9.28
C LYS A 268 -20.25 6.20 -10.04
N MET A 269 -20.54 6.09 -11.34
CA MET A 269 -20.12 4.97 -12.18
C MET A 269 -18.59 4.88 -12.28
N ILE A 270 -17.88 6.00 -12.47
CA ILE A 270 -16.41 6.04 -12.45
C ILE A 270 -15.86 5.58 -11.09
N THR A 271 -16.52 6.00 -9.99
CA THR A 271 -16.08 5.61 -8.64
C THR A 271 -16.21 4.10 -8.41
N MET A 272 -17.32 3.50 -8.85
CA MET A 272 -17.53 2.06 -8.78
C MET A 272 -16.52 1.30 -9.63
N TYR A 273 -16.28 1.76 -10.86
CA TYR A 273 -15.31 1.16 -11.77
C TYR A 273 -13.87 1.17 -11.21
N ILE A 274 -13.43 2.30 -10.65
CA ILE A 274 -12.11 2.39 -10.00
C ILE A 274 -12.04 1.53 -8.72
N ALA A 275 -13.16 1.38 -8.01
CA ALA A 275 -13.23 0.53 -6.81
C ALA A 275 -13.03 -0.97 -7.14
N GLU A 276 -13.51 -1.41 -8.31
CA GLU A 276 -13.34 -2.77 -8.82
C GLU A 276 -11.93 -3.03 -9.41
N CYS A 277 -11.19 -1.96 -9.77
CA CYS A 277 -9.86 -2.06 -10.36
C CYS A 277 -8.79 -2.52 -9.35
N THR A 278 -8.35 -3.78 -9.46
CA THR A 278 -7.38 -4.42 -8.55
C THR A 278 -6.06 -3.65 -8.43
N VAL A 279 -5.51 -3.17 -9.55
CA VAL A 279 -4.26 -2.40 -9.56
C VAL A 279 -4.41 -1.09 -8.78
N CYS A 280 -5.53 -0.37 -8.97
CA CYS A 280 -5.80 0.82 -8.16
C CYS A 280 -6.02 0.47 -6.68
N GLN A 281 -6.60 -0.68 -6.35
CA GLN A 281 -6.74 -1.12 -4.96
C GLN A 281 -5.38 -1.47 -4.32
N GLU A 282 -4.44 -2.04 -5.06
CA GLU A 282 -3.12 -2.45 -4.55
C GLU A 282 -2.12 -1.28 -4.46
N TYR A 283 -2.16 -0.35 -5.43
CA TYR A 283 -1.13 0.69 -5.58
C TYR A 283 -1.58 2.09 -5.14
N SER A 284 -2.88 2.33 -4.92
CA SER A 284 -3.37 3.68 -4.59
C SER A 284 -2.75 4.22 -3.29
N PRO A 285 -2.35 5.51 -3.28
CA PRO A 285 -1.77 6.14 -2.11
C PRO A 285 -2.78 6.49 -1.01
N THR A 286 -4.09 6.53 -1.32
CA THR A 286 -5.13 7.02 -0.41
C THR A 286 -5.67 5.91 0.50
N PRO A 287 -5.57 6.04 1.83
CA PRO A 287 -6.20 5.10 2.75
C PRO A 287 -7.73 5.19 2.65
N THR A 288 -8.39 4.04 2.59
CA THR A 288 -9.87 3.94 2.49
C THR A 288 -10.57 4.40 3.76
N LEU A 289 -9.89 4.33 4.92
CA LEU A 289 -10.43 4.74 6.19
C LEU A 289 -9.84 6.09 6.61
N LYS A 290 -10.71 7.10 6.77
CA LYS A 290 -10.41 8.27 7.59
C LYS A 290 -10.37 7.81 9.04
N VAL A 291 -9.22 7.32 9.49
CA VAL A 291 -9.00 7.07 10.91
C VAL A 291 -9.09 8.42 11.60
N ILE A 292 -10.11 8.61 12.45
CA ILE A 292 -10.08 9.68 13.45
C ILE A 292 -8.85 9.33 14.29
N THR A 293 -7.72 10.00 14.05
CA THR A 293 -6.52 9.74 14.83
C THR A 293 -6.89 10.04 16.28
N PRO A 294 -6.99 9.03 17.16
CA PRO A 294 -7.25 9.31 18.55
C PRO A 294 -6.04 10.10 19.03
N THR A 295 -6.26 11.37 19.37
CA THR A 295 -5.23 12.14 20.05
C THR A 295 -4.88 11.33 21.29
N ILE A 296 -3.62 10.85 21.39
CA ILE A 296 -3.18 10.14 22.60
C ILE A 296 -3.52 11.07 23.76
N PRO A 297 -4.41 10.66 24.68
CA PRO A 297 -4.85 11.54 25.74
C PRO A 297 -3.60 12.00 26.48
N ARG A 298 -3.41 13.32 26.54
CA ARG A 298 -2.27 13.89 27.26
C ARG A 298 -2.36 13.39 28.71
N PRO A 299 -1.26 13.04 29.40
CA PRO A 299 -1.34 12.51 30.75
C PRO A 299 -2.01 13.48 31.73
N THR A 300 -2.53 12.97 32.85
CA THR A 300 -3.19 13.79 33.87
C THR A 300 -2.25 14.71 34.65
N GLY A 301 -0.93 14.55 34.49
CA GLY A 301 0.08 15.38 35.14
C GLY A 301 1.49 15.17 34.56
N PRO A 302 2.46 16.01 34.96
CA PRO A 302 3.84 15.92 34.51
C PRO A 302 4.47 14.59 34.94
N LEU A 303 5.25 13.99 34.05
CA LEU A 303 6.11 12.81 34.27
C LEU A 303 5.39 11.52 34.72
N LYS A 304 4.05 11.54 34.84
CA LYS A 304 3.22 10.35 35.10
C LYS A 304 3.33 9.32 33.99
N ASN A 305 3.31 9.78 32.74
CA ASN A 305 3.60 8.93 31.58
C ASN A 305 4.79 9.54 30.86
N VAL A 306 5.73 8.71 30.45
CA VAL A 306 6.91 9.13 29.69
C VAL A 306 7.12 8.25 28.47
N HIS A 307 7.76 8.80 27.46
CA HIS A 307 8.15 8.09 26.25
C HIS A 307 9.68 7.93 26.25
N ILE A 308 10.18 6.73 25.99
CA ILE A 308 11.60 6.42 25.94
C ILE A 308 12.00 5.94 24.55
N ASP A 309 13.16 6.38 24.07
CA ASP A 309 13.71 5.99 22.77
C ASP A 309 15.24 6.08 22.74
N PHE A 310 15.86 5.37 21.80
CA PHE A 310 17.27 5.49 21.49
C PHE A 310 17.50 6.30 20.22
N VAL A 311 18.55 7.10 20.24
CA VAL A 311 18.98 7.94 19.12
C VAL A 311 20.41 7.57 18.77
N ASP A 312 20.64 7.10 17.54
CA ASP A 312 21.99 6.89 17.02
C ASP A 312 22.61 8.23 16.58
N MET A 313 23.76 8.56 17.13
CA MET A 313 24.56 9.74 16.77
C MET A 313 25.52 9.48 15.62
N ILE A 314 25.63 8.23 15.14
CA ILE A 314 26.51 7.74 14.06
C ILE A 314 28.00 7.86 14.43
N GLU A 315 28.46 9.07 14.75
CA GLU A 315 29.82 9.38 15.14
C GLU A 315 30.07 9.06 16.62
N ARG A 316 31.05 8.19 16.87
CA ARG A 316 31.49 7.86 18.23
C ARG A 316 32.28 9.01 18.85
N CYS A 317 31.94 9.35 20.09
CA CYS A 317 32.71 10.28 20.91
C CYS A 317 32.97 9.66 22.28
N ASN A 318 34.23 9.50 22.66
CA ASN A 318 34.65 8.88 23.93
C ASN A 318 33.94 7.54 24.20
N ASN A 319 33.88 6.66 23.19
CA ASN A 319 33.17 5.37 23.18
C ASN A 319 31.63 5.43 23.22
N TYR A 320 31.03 6.59 23.41
CA TYR A 320 29.58 6.76 23.31
C TYR A 320 29.15 6.88 21.84
N ARG A 321 28.03 6.24 21.49
CA ARG A 321 27.43 6.30 20.14
C ARG A 321 25.95 6.67 20.18
N TYR A 322 25.26 6.24 21.23
CA TYR A 322 23.81 6.39 21.34
C TYR A 322 23.47 7.45 22.38
N LEU A 323 22.34 8.09 22.20
CA LEU A 323 21.63 8.78 23.26
C LEU A 323 20.40 7.96 23.63
N ILE A 324 20.13 7.82 24.91
CA ILE A 324 18.81 7.41 25.38
C ILE A 324 18.05 8.66 25.80
N VAL A 325 16.81 8.79 25.34
CA VAL A 325 16.01 9.99 25.52
C VAL A 325 14.68 9.62 26.16
N VAL A 326 14.31 10.36 27.20
CA VAL A 326 13.01 10.29 27.87
C VAL A 326 12.30 11.62 27.70
N VAL A 327 11.06 11.57 27.19
CA VAL A 327 10.21 12.74 26.94
C VAL A 327 8.90 12.61 27.68
N CYS A 328 8.53 13.67 28.40
CA CYS A 328 7.22 13.79 29.05
C CYS A 328 6.20 14.43 28.10
N PRO A 329 5.16 13.72 27.64
CA PRO A 329 4.12 14.31 26.79
C PRO A 329 3.28 15.41 27.44
N PHE A 330 3.18 15.46 28.78
CA PHE A 330 2.45 16.51 29.47
C PHE A 330 3.21 17.84 29.47
N SER A 331 4.43 17.85 29.99
CA SER A 331 5.25 19.06 30.18
C SER A 331 6.19 19.35 29.03
N ARG A 332 6.36 18.42 28.10
CA ARG A 332 7.40 18.44 27.05
C ARG A 332 8.82 18.44 27.62
N TRP A 333 8.99 18.04 28.88
CA TRP A 333 10.28 17.85 29.51
C TRP A 333 11.07 16.76 28.78
N ILE A 334 12.36 17.01 28.56
CA ILE A 334 13.28 16.10 27.89
C ILE A 334 14.47 15.83 28.79
N GLU A 335 14.83 14.56 28.91
CA GLU A 335 16.02 14.10 29.59
C GLU A 335 16.77 13.13 28.67
N ALA A 336 18.08 13.27 28.57
CA ALA A 336 18.88 12.42 27.71
C ALA A 336 20.22 12.05 28.34
N GLY A 337 20.63 10.81 28.14
CA GLY A 337 21.92 10.27 28.58
C GLY A 337 22.70 9.70 27.40
N SER A 338 24.03 9.72 27.49
CA SER A 338 24.90 9.09 26.49
C SER A 338 25.12 7.61 26.83
N CYS A 339 25.14 6.75 25.80
CA CYS A 339 25.27 5.30 25.93
C CYS A 339 26.26 4.74 24.90
N VAL A 340 27.03 3.74 25.32
CA VAL A 340 27.95 2.98 24.44
C VAL A 340 27.16 1.98 23.58
N HIS A 341 26.16 1.35 24.18
CA HIS A 341 25.27 0.37 23.55
C HIS A 341 23.82 0.81 23.70
N ASN A 342 22.97 0.41 22.75
CA ASN A 342 21.54 0.67 22.76
C ASN A 342 20.76 -0.48 23.42
N ASP A 343 21.29 -1.13 24.47
CA ASP A 343 20.71 -2.36 25.03
C ASP A 343 19.74 -2.15 26.21
N ALA A 344 19.05 -3.23 26.61
CA ALA A 344 18.11 -3.22 27.72
C ALA A 344 18.76 -2.81 29.06
N LYS A 345 20.04 -3.17 29.24
CA LYS A 345 20.82 -2.83 30.43
C LYS A 345 21.12 -1.34 30.49
N ALA A 346 21.50 -0.71 29.38
CA ALA A 346 21.67 0.73 29.29
C ALA A 346 20.36 1.46 29.59
N ALA A 347 19.24 1.00 29.03
CA ALA A 347 17.92 1.58 29.29
C ALA A 347 17.52 1.50 30.77
N ALA A 348 17.67 0.33 31.38
CA ALA A 348 17.41 0.11 32.80
C ALA A 348 18.29 1.01 33.69
N ASN A 349 19.61 1.04 33.42
CA ASN A 349 20.55 1.86 34.18
C ASN A 349 20.21 3.35 34.09
N PHE A 350 19.85 3.83 32.90
CA PHE A 350 19.47 5.23 32.71
C PHE A 350 18.22 5.58 33.51
N LEU A 351 17.19 4.73 33.49
CA LEU A 351 15.98 4.95 34.29
C LEU A 351 16.28 4.98 35.79
N ILE A 352 17.04 4.00 36.30
CA ILE A 352 17.33 3.85 37.73
C ILE A 352 18.27 4.94 38.25
N ARG A 353 19.24 5.38 37.45
CA ARG A 353 20.27 6.33 37.90
C ARG A 353 19.92 7.78 37.64
N GLU A 354 19.30 8.07 36.49
CA GLU A 354 19.07 9.44 36.06
C GLU A 354 17.62 9.87 36.23
N VAL A 355 16.66 9.07 35.79
CA VAL A 355 15.25 9.49 35.71
C VAL A 355 14.51 9.35 37.04
N ILE A 356 14.49 8.14 37.61
CA ILE A 356 13.70 7.83 38.82
C ILE A 356 14.17 8.64 40.04
N PRO A 357 15.48 8.82 40.32
CA PRO A 357 15.90 9.59 41.48
C PRO A 357 15.51 11.07 41.41
N ARG A 358 15.30 11.61 40.20
CA ARG A 358 14.94 13.03 39.99
C ARG A 358 13.43 13.26 39.98
N TRP A 359 12.67 12.33 39.43
CA TRP A 359 11.25 12.53 39.14
C TRP A 359 10.31 11.57 39.87
N GLY A 360 10.85 10.53 40.49
CA GLY A 360 10.09 9.41 41.01
C GLY A 360 9.71 8.40 39.94
N ILE A 361 8.87 7.43 40.34
CA ILE A 361 8.43 6.33 39.49
C ILE A 361 7.25 6.80 38.62
N ALA A 362 7.37 6.64 37.31
CA ALA A 362 6.29 6.93 36.37
C ALA A 362 5.19 5.84 36.43
N GLU A 363 3.94 6.22 36.23
CA GLU A 363 2.81 5.27 36.14
C GLU A 363 2.90 4.40 34.88
N ALA A 364 3.39 4.96 33.76
CA ALA A 364 3.62 4.22 32.54
C ALA A 364 4.82 4.74 31.72
N ILE A 365 5.53 3.80 31.10
CA ILE A 365 6.58 4.09 30.11
C ILE A 365 6.10 3.58 28.76
N ARG A 366 6.16 4.42 27.73
CA ARG A 366 5.93 4.04 26.34
C ARG A 366 7.25 3.93 25.59
N SER A 367 7.43 2.85 24.84
CA SER A 367 8.59 2.65 23.96
C SER A 367 8.17 2.06 22.63
N ASP A 368 9.11 2.00 21.69
CA ASP A 368 8.93 1.19 20.49
C ASP A 368 9.04 -0.31 20.79
N ASN A 369 8.80 -1.14 19.76
CA ASN A 369 8.98 -2.60 19.80
C ASN A 369 10.45 -3.02 19.60
N GLY A 370 11.42 -2.13 19.86
CA GLY A 370 12.82 -2.47 19.79
C GLY A 370 13.17 -3.61 20.74
N THR A 371 14.05 -4.52 20.30
CA THR A 371 14.51 -5.68 21.09
C THR A 371 15.07 -5.30 22.46
N HIS A 372 15.55 -4.07 22.58
CA HIS A 372 16.14 -3.50 23.78
C HIS A 372 15.10 -3.09 24.83
N PHE A 373 13.84 -2.85 24.44
CA PHE A 373 12.74 -2.57 25.37
C PHE A 373 11.81 -3.77 25.58
N VAL A 374 11.77 -4.71 24.62
CA VAL A 374 10.98 -5.96 24.73
C VAL A 374 11.69 -7.02 25.58
N ASN A 375 12.96 -6.82 25.93
CA ASN A 375 13.75 -7.77 26.72
C ASN A 375 13.11 -8.07 28.09
N ALA A 376 13.12 -9.34 28.51
CA ALA A 376 12.62 -9.80 29.80
C ALA A 376 13.18 -8.99 30.98
N MET A 377 14.46 -8.62 30.95
CA MET A 377 15.09 -7.80 32.00
C MET A 377 14.36 -6.46 32.18
N PHE A 378 14.09 -5.74 31.08
CA PHE A 378 13.45 -4.44 31.14
C PHE A 378 12.00 -4.57 31.63
N GLN A 379 11.29 -5.59 31.15
CA GLN A 379 9.94 -5.91 31.62
C GLN A 379 9.90 -6.26 33.11
N HIS A 380 10.85 -7.06 33.60
CA HIS A 380 10.95 -7.39 35.03
C HIS A 380 11.22 -6.16 35.90
N ILE A 381 12.06 -5.22 35.45
CA ILE A 381 12.31 -3.97 36.17
C ILE A 381 11.05 -3.10 36.21
N CYS A 382 10.38 -2.93 35.07
CA CYS A 382 9.11 -2.21 35.03
C CYS A 382 8.06 -2.85 35.96
N ALA A 383 7.91 -4.17 35.92
CA ALA A 383 6.97 -4.90 36.78
C ALA A 383 7.31 -4.74 38.28
N SER A 384 8.60 -4.85 38.64
CA SER A 384 9.05 -4.72 40.04
C SER A 384 8.83 -3.31 40.60
N LEU A 385 8.90 -2.29 39.74
CA LEU A 385 8.65 -0.89 40.09
C LEU A 385 7.17 -0.49 39.95
N GLY A 386 6.28 -1.40 39.54
CA GLY A 386 4.87 -1.09 39.29
C GLY A 386 4.61 -0.20 38.06
N ILE A 387 5.57 -0.09 37.15
CA ILE A 387 5.50 0.72 35.94
C ILE A 387 4.77 -0.05 34.85
N LYS A 388 3.70 0.54 34.28
CA LYS A 388 3.00 -0.04 33.12
C LYS A 388 3.79 0.22 31.84
N HIS A 389 4.50 -0.80 31.34
CA HIS A 389 5.20 -0.71 30.07
C HIS A 389 4.23 -0.88 28.89
N LYS A 390 4.12 0.14 28.04
CA LYS A 390 3.21 0.20 26.88
C LYS A 390 4.02 0.24 25.59
N LEU A 391 3.93 -0.82 24.79
CA LEU A 391 4.59 -0.89 23.50
C LEU A 391 3.76 -0.20 22.41
N SER A 392 4.41 0.53 21.50
CA SER A 392 3.75 1.01 20.28
C SER A 392 3.42 -0.15 19.33
N SER A 393 2.41 0.02 18.46
CA SER A 393 2.19 -0.94 17.37
C SER A 393 3.35 -0.86 16.37
N VAL A 394 3.78 -2.01 15.84
CA VAL A 394 4.87 -2.09 14.87
C VAL A 394 4.55 -1.22 13.65
N TYR A 395 5.52 -0.38 13.23
CA TYR A 395 5.44 0.52 12.07
C TYR A 395 4.43 1.68 12.14
N HIS A 396 3.88 2.00 13.31
CA HIS A 396 3.00 3.16 13.48
C HIS A 396 3.65 4.30 14.29
N PRO A 397 4.46 5.18 13.65
CA PRO A 397 5.23 6.22 14.34
C PRO A 397 4.35 7.21 15.12
N GLN A 398 3.07 7.39 14.77
CA GLN A 398 2.18 8.33 15.49
C GLN A 398 2.03 8.00 16.98
N SER A 399 2.15 6.72 17.35
CA SER A 399 2.02 6.28 18.74
C SER A 399 3.24 6.63 19.61
N ASN A 400 4.41 6.86 19.01
CA ASN A 400 5.62 7.38 19.65
C ASN A 400 6.09 8.74 19.07
N ALA A 401 5.30 9.39 18.22
CA ALA A 401 5.74 10.53 17.40
C ALA A 401 6.25 11.73 18.21
N ILE A 402 5.84 11.84 19.47
CA ILE A 402 6.38 12.88 20.34
C ILE A 402 7.88 12.68 20.57
N VAL A 403 8.34 11.48 20.91
CA VAL A 403 9.77 11.25 21.20
C VAL A 403 10.58 11.41 19.92
N GLU A 404 10.08 10.91 18.78
CA GLU A 404 10.74 11.08 17.47
C GLU A 404 10.91 12.55 17.09
N ARG A 405 9.87 13.38 17.31
CA ARG A 405 9.94 14.83 17.09
C ARG A 405 10.97 15.47 18.00
N PHE A 406 11.01 15.09 19.27
CA PHE A 406 11.98 15.62 20.24
C PHE A 406 13.41 15.15 19.94
N ASN A 407 13.59 13.93 19.47
CA ASN A 407 14.88 13.40 19.01
C ASN A 407 15.43 14.22 17.84
N SER A 408 14.55 14.55 16.89
CA SER A 408 14.90 15.42 15.75
C SER A 408 15.27 16.84 16.21
N LEU A 409 14.52 17.41 17.15
CA LEU A 409 14.84 18.73 17.74
C LEU A 409 16.16 18.72 18.50
N LEU A 410 16.43 17.67 19.27
CA LEU A 410 17.66 17.50 20.03
C LEU A 410 18.88 17.37 19.09
N LYS A 411 18.80 16.51 18.07
CA LYS A 411 19.84 16.38 17.03
C LYS A 411 20.14 17.72 16.35
N ASN A 412 19.10 18.44 15.93
CA ASN A 412 19.25 19.75 15.29
C ASN A 412 19.90 20.78 16.22
N LYS A 413 19.54 20.80 17.51
CA LYS A 413 20.15 21.73 18.48
C LYS A 413 21.62 21.38 18.74
N ILE A 414 21.92 20.10 18.93
CA ILE A 414 23.30 19.62 19.11
C ILE A 414 24.15 19.97 17.90
N SER A 415 23.69 19.69 16.68
CA SER A 415 24.42 20.00 15.44
C SER A 415 24.77 21.49 15.34
N LYS A 416 23.81 22.38 15.58
CA LYS A 416 24.05 23.83 15.60
C LYS A 416 25.11 24.22 16.63
N LEU A 417 25.02 23.68 17.85
CA LEU A 417 25.99 23.96 18.92
C LEU A 417 27.39 23.42 18.61
N CYS A 418 27.50 22.25 18.00
CA CYS A 418 28.79 21.68 17.57
C CYS A 418 29.50 22.60 16.58
N VAL A 419 28.76 23.13 15.59
CA VAL A 419 29.30 24.08 14.61
C VAL A 419 29.70 25.40 15.28
N THR A 420 28.85 25.97 16.12
CA THR A 420 29.12 27.26 16.78
C THR A 420 30.27 27.18 17.78
N MET A 421 30.33 26.14 18.61
CA MET A 421 31.31 26.02 19.68
C MET A 421 32.58 25.29 19.26
N LYS A 422 32.59 24.64 18.08
CA LYS A 422 33.65 23.74 17.62
C LYS A 422 33.98 22.66 18.66
N LYS A 423 32.94 22.05 19.23
CA LYS A 423 33.02 20.98 20.25
C LYS A 423 32.22 19.75 19.82
N ASN A 424 32.56 18.61 20.41
CA ASN A 424 31.86 17.35 20.15
C ASN A 424 30.41 17.36 20.66
N TRP A 425 29.60 16.44 20.15
CA TRP A 425 28.18 16.35 20.51
C TRP A 425 27.96 16.02 21.98
N LEU A 426 28.89 15.29 22.62
CA LEU A 426 28.80 14.92 24.03
C LEU A 426 28.88 16.15 24.94
N TYR A 427 29.78 17.09 24.62
CA TYR A 427 29.90 18.38 25.30
C TYR A 427 28.67 19.26 25.05
N CYS A 428 28.16 19.27 23.82
CA CYS A 428 27.00 20.08 23.44
C CYS A 428 25.66 19.55 23.95
N LEU A 429 25.58 18.29 24.40
CA LEU A 429 24.34 17.65 24.86
C LEU A 429 23.66 18.41 25.98
N LEU A 430 24.38 18.73 27.07
CA LEU A 430 23.80 19.41 28.23
C LEU A 430 23.31 20.82 27.89
N LEU A 431 24.03 21.54 27.03
CA LEU A 431 23.64 22.86 26.53
C LEU A 431 22.40 22.78 25.63
N ALA A 432 22.30 21.73 24.81
CA ALA A 432 21.13 21.47 23.99
C ALA A 432 19.89 21.20 24.84
N LEU A 433 20.02 20.36 25.88
CA LEU A 433 18.96 20.09 26.84
C LEU A 433 18.53 21.37 27.56
N TYR A 434 19.49 22.16 28.07
CA TYR A 434 19.21 23.46 28.69
C TYR A 434 18.37 24.37 27.77
N ALA A 435 18.74 24.47 26.49
CA ALA A 435 18.02 25.29 25.53
C ALA A 435 16.60 24.77 25.25
N LEU A 436 16.40 23.45 25.14
CA LEU A 436 15.09 22.85 24.90
C LEU A 436 14.17 22.96 26.11
N MET A 437 14.69 22.82 27.33
CA MET A 437 13.94 23.00 28.58
C MET A 437 13.45 24.44 28.78
N ASN A 438 14.11 25.41 28.13
CA ASN A 438 13.77 26.83 28.16
C ASN A 438 13.01 27.32 26.93
N GLN A 439 12.73 26.44 25.97
CA GLN A 439 12.00 26.84 24.77
C GLN A 439 10.50 26.85 25.07
N GLN A 440 9.85 28.00 24.86
CA GLN A 440 8.40 28.11 25.03
C GLN A 440 7.68 27.30 23.95
N GLY A 441 6.70 26.51 24.38
CA GLY A 441 5.80 25.80 23.46
C GLY A 441 4.80 26.76 22.82
N SER A 442 4.44 26.49 21.56
CA SER A 442 3.40 27.21 20.80
C SER A 442 2.05 27.26 21.51
N ASP A 443 1.74 26.22 22.28
CA ASP A 443 0.40 25.98 22.79
C ASP A 443 0.05 26.86 24.01
N HIS A 444 1.05 27.41 24.71
CA HIS A 444 0.83 27.90 26.07
C HIS A 444 1.83 28.92 26.64
N HIS A 445 2.82 29.36 25.86
CA HIS A 445 3.83 30.35 26.28
C HIS A 445 4.65 30.00 27.54
N LEU A 446 4.46 28.81 28.13
CA LEU A 446 5.28 28.27 29.21
C LEU A 446 6.39 27.37 28.67
N THR A 447 7.53 27.37 29.35
CA THR A 447 8.63 26.45 29.07
C THR A 447 8.44 25.12 29.80
N PRO A 448 9.03 24.01 29.29
CA PRO A 448 9.04 22.74 30.01
C PRO A 448 9.53 22.86 31.45
N HIS A 449 10.54 23.72 31.68
CA HIS A 449 11.06 23.98 33.03
C HIS A 449 10.03 24.60 33.96
N GLN A 450 9.25 25.57 33.48
CA GLN A 450 8.19 26.20 34.26
C GLN A 450 7.07 25.24 34.62
N ILE A 451 6.71 24.34 33.70
CA ILE A 451 5.63 23.36 33.93
C ILE A 451 6.03 22.35 35.01
N VAL A 452 7.30 21.93 35.03
CA VAL A 452 7.78 20.90 35.96
C VAL A 452 8.18 21.48 37.31
N THR A 453 8.89 22.60 37.34
CA THR A 453 9.46 23.16 38.58
C THR A 453 8.60 24.26 39.20
N GLY A 454 7.61 24.78 38.45
CA GLY A 454 6.78 25.90 38.86
C GLY A 454 7.49 27.25 38.92
N ARG A 455 8.72 27.35 38.40
CA ARG A 455 9.52 28.58 38.35
C ARG A 455 10.14 28.79 36.97
N PRO A 456 10.36 30.05 36.53
CA PRO A 456 11.15 30.32 35.34
C PRO A 456 12.61 29.93 35.56
N MET A 457 13.26 29.41 34.53
CA MET A 457 14.70 29.18 34.57
C MET A 457 15.42 30.51 34.44
N LEU A 458 16.42 30.73 35.28
CA LEU A 458 17.21 31.94 35.26
C LEU A 458 18.24 31.88 34.13
N THR A 459 18.08 32.77 33.17
CA THR A 459 19.05 33.12 32.12
C THR A 459 19.87 34.35 32.53
N PRO A 460 21.06 34.57 31.95
CA PRO A 460 21.86 35.77 32.23
C PRO A 460 21.08 37.09 32.09
N LEU A 461 20.23 37.20 31.07
CA LEU A 461 19.37 38.36 30.85
C LEU A 461 18.31 38.52 31.95
N THR A 462 17.64 37.42 32.34
CA THR A 462 16.65 37.48 33.42
C THR A 462 17.28 37.76 34.78
N ILE A 463 18.51 37.30 35.03
CA ILE A 463 19.25 37.60 36.26
C ILE A 463 19.62 39.09 36.30
N ALA A 464 20.12 39.64 35.19
CA ALA A 464 20.39 41.07 35.07
C ALA A 464 19.14 41.91 35.32
N ARG A 465 17.99 41.51 34.75
CA ARG A 465 16.70 42.20 34.96
C ARG A 465 16.20 42.09 36.41
N GLN A 466 16.30 40.91 37.02
CA GLN A 466 15.92 40.71 38.43
C GLN A 466 16.79 41.54 39.38
N ARG A 467 18.09 41.74 39.08
CA ARG A 467 18.96 42.60 39.87
C ARG A 467 18.54 44.07 39.82
N THR A 468 18.12 44.56 38.65
CA THR A 468 17.61 45.93 38.50
C THR A 468 16.25 46.12 39.16
N ASP A 469 15.39 45.10 39.16
CA ASP A 469 14.05 45.14 39.74
C ASP A 469 14.07 44.97 41.27
N ALA A 470 14.95 44.10 41.79
CA ALA A 470 15.16 43.88 43.23
C ALA A 470 15.72 45.12 43.93
N GLN A 471 16.52 45.94 43.23
CA GLN A 471 16.98 47.24 43.74
C GLN A 471 15.85 48.27 43.83
N LYS A 472 14.71 48.07 43.14
CA LYS A 472 13.59 49.02 43.10
C LYS A 472 12.46 48.68 44.06
N THR A 473 12.27 47.42 44.47
CA THR A 473 11.08 47.04 45.26
C THR A 473 11.24 45.77 46.12
N ALA A 474 11.40 45.94 47.43
CA ALA A 474 11.31 44.83 48.40
C ALA A 474 9.87 44.35 48.65
N GLY A 475 8.85 45.13 48.26
CA GLY A 475 7.41 44.80 48.46
C GLY A 475 6.70 44.14 47.27
N VAL A 476 7.27 44.19 46.05
CA VAL A 476 6.59 43.76 44.81
C VAL A 476 6.82 42.30 44.47
N LEU A 477 7.90 41.68 44.97
CA LEU A 477 8.20 40.26 44.73
C LEU A 477 7.04 39.33 45.17
N GLY A 478 6.35 39.62 46.27
CA GLY A 478 5.24 38.79 46.76
C GLY A 478 3.99 38.80 45.85
N GLN A 479 3.64 39.95 45.27
CA GLN A 479 2.49 40.11 44.38
C GLN A 479 2.76 39.58 42.96
N GLU A 480 3.96 39.78 42.42
CA GLU A 480 4.36 39.22 41.12
C GLU A 480 4.48 37.70 41.17
N THR A 481 5.00 37.14 42.27
CA THR A 481 5.09 35.68 42.44
C THR A 481 3.71 35.05 42.59
N SER A 482 2.78 35.70 43.31
CA SER A 482 1.39 35.25 43.46
C SER A 482 0.61 35.30 42.13
N SER A 483 0.79 36.37 41.35
CA SER A 483 0.21 36.51 40.01
C SER A 483 0.76 35.46 39.04
N TYR A 484 2.08 35.25 39.04
CA TYR A 484 2.75 34.22 38.23
C TYR A 484 2.30 32.81 38.61
N LEU A 485 2.28 32.47 39.91
CA LEU A 485 1.78 31.19 40.40
C LEU A 485 0.30 31.01 40.05
N SER A 486 -0.52 32.06 40.12
CA SER A 486 -1.92 32.02 39.71
C SER A 486 -2.08 31.78 38.21
N GLN A 487 -1.25 32.39 37.36
CA GLN A 487 -1.22 32.14 35.91
C GLN A 487 -0.72 30.73 35.57
N LEU A 488 0.31 30.25 36.27
CA LEU A 488 0.83 28.90 36.15
C LEU A 488 -0.24 27.87 36.54
N LEU A 489 -0.87 28.04 37.70
CA LEU A 489 -1.94 27.17 38.19
C LEU A 489 -3.16 27.19 37.26
N LYS A 490 -3.53 28.36 36.70
CA LYS A 490 -4.59 28.47 35.68
C LYS A 490 -4.22 27.68 34.42
N SER A 491 -2.98 27.79 33.96
CA SER A 491 -2.48 27.06 32.78
C SER A 491 -2.42 25.55 33.02
N VAL A 492 -1.92 25.11 34.17
CA VAL A 492 -1.89 23.69 34.58
C VAL A 492 -3.30 23.11 34.73
N LYS A 493 -4.23 23.86 35.35
CA LYS A 493 -5.65 23.47 35.44
C LYS A 493 -6.31 23.41 34.07
N PHE A 494 -5.97 24.32 33.16
CA PHE A 494 -6.44 24.28 31.78
C PHE A 494 -6.00 23.01 31.06
N PHE A 495 -4.74 22.57 31.23
CA PHE A 495 -4.29 21.27 30.70
C PHE A 495 -5.03 20.10 31.32
N SER A 496 -5.18 20.07 32.64
CA SER A 496 -5.92 19.01 33.31
C SER A 496 -7.37 18.93 32.77
N LYS A 497 -8.03 20.08 32.55
CA LYS A 497 -9.37 20.12 31.93
C LYS A 497 -9.38 19.69 30.46
N GLN A 498 -8.39 20.08 29.66
CA GLN A 498 -8.26 19.63 28.27
C GLN A 498 -8.03 18.12 28.19
N VAL A 499 -7.20 17.57 29.08
CA VAL A 499 -6.97 16.13 29.23
C VAL A 499 -8.27 15.42 29.55
N ILE A 500 -9.01 15.88 30.56
CA ILE A 500 -10.31 15.30 30.95
C ILE A 500 -11.33 15.38 29.80
N ARG A 501 -11.36 16.50 29.05
CA ARG A 501 -12.25 16.64 27.89
C ARG A 501 -11.86 15.70 26.76
N GLN A 502 -10.56 15.55 26.48
CA GLN A 502 -10.04 14.59 25.51
C GLN A 502 -10.32 13.15 25.95
N GLU A 503 -10.16 12.79 27.22
CA GLU A 503 -10.53 11.48 27.76
C GLU A 503 -12.03 11.19 27.57
N LYS A 504 -12.91 12.16 27.84
CA LYS A 504 -14.36 12.01 27.58
C LYS A 504 -14.69 11.83 26.11
N CYS A 505 -14.09 12.63 25.22
CA CYS A 505 -14.31 12.52 23.77
C CYS A 505 -13.71 11.23 23.19
N THR A 506 -12.55 10.78 23.68
CA THR A 506 -11.93 9.52 23.25
C THR A 506 -12.72 8.31 23.74
N ASN A 507 -13.24 8.33 24.98
CA ASN A 507 -14.09 7.24 25.49
C ASN A 507 -15.44 7.17 24.74
N ALA A 508 -16.01 8.31 24.32
CA ALA A 508 -17.21 8.33 23.49
C ALA A 508 -16.97 7.82 22.05
N ALA A 509 -15.77 8.08 21.49
CA ALA A 509 -15.36 7.57 20.17
C ALA A 509 -14.84 6.12 20.20
N GLN A 510 -14.57 5.56 21.38
CA GLN A 510 -14.05 4.20 21.57
C GLN A 510 -15.11 3.09 21.48
N GLN A 511 -16.40 3.41 21.32
CA GLN A 511 -17.46 2.39 21.40
C GLN A 511 -17.75 1.68 20.07
N THR A 512 -17.26 2.14 18.93
CA THR A 512 -17.48 1.45 17.65
C THR A 512 -16.17 1.32 16.85
N SER A 513 -15.68 0.08 16.72
CA SER A 513 -14.60 -0.22 15.79
C SER A 513 -15.12 -0.12 14.35
N PRO A 514 -14.44 0.61 13.44
CA PRO A 514 -14.88 0.72 12.05
C PRO A 514 -14.76 -0.59 11.26
N ILE A 515 -14.05 -1.59 11.80
CA ILE A 515 -13.86 -2.92 11.22
C ILE A 515 -14.39 -3.97 12.20
N SER A 516 -15.21 -4.89 11.72
CA SER A 516 -15.77 -6.00 12.49
C SER A 516 -14.92 -7.26 12.39
N VAL A 517 -14.95 -8.10 13.44
CA VAL A 517 -14.29 -9.42 13.44
C VAL A 517 -14.88 -10.28 12.32
N GLY A 518 -14.04 -10.96 11.54
CA GLY A 518 -14.44 -11.76 10.38
C GLY A 518 -14.37 -11.04 9.03
N GLN A 519 -14.12 -9.73 9.00
CA GLN A 519 -13.87 -9.03 7.73
C GLN A 519 -12.47 -9.33 7.17
N GLN A 520 -12.32 -9.28 5.85
CA GLN A 520 -11.03 -9.41 5.17
C GLN A 520 -10.39 -8.04 4.96
N VAL A 521 -9.10 -7.93 5.28
CA VAL A 521 -8.34 -6.69 5.18
C VAL A 521 -6.98 -6.89 4.51
N TYR A 522 -6.52 -5.88 3.79
CA TYR A 522 -5.15 -5.78 3.28
C TYR A 522 -4.30 -4.96 4.24
N ILE A 523 -3.04 -5.34 4.43
CA ILE A 523 -2.10 -4.73 5.37
C ILE A 523 -0.94 -4.10 4.62
N ARG A 524 -0.52 -2.89 5.01
CA ARG A 524 0.59 -2.19 4.37
C ARG A 524 1.92 -2.94 4.56
N ASN A 525 2.66 -3.13 3.48
CA ASN A 525 3.99 -3.72 3.50
C ASN A 525 5.07 -2.62 3.59
N PHE A 526 5.81 -2.60 4.70
CA PHE A 526 6.86 -1.62 4.98
C PHE A 526 8.26 -2.06 4.52
N VAL A 527 8.48 -3.35 4.24
CA VAL A 527 9.78 -3.92 3.86
C VAL A 527 9.77 -4.28 2.36
N ARG A 528 9.18 -3.41 1.54
CA ARG A 528 8.95 -3.65 0.12
C ARG A 528 10.06 -3.03 -0.74
N GLN A 529 10.42 -3.65 -1.85
CA GLN A 529 11.12 -2.95 -2.93
C GLN A 529 10.13 -2.09 -3.73
N TRP A 530 10.62 -1.13 -4.51
CA TRP A 530 9.73 -0.17 -5.20
C TRP A 530 8.73 -0.82 -6.17
N LYS A 531 9.07 -2.00 -6.69
CA LYS A 531 8.25 -2.81 -7.61
C LYS A 531 7.19 -3.66 -6.90
N ASP A 532 7.34 -3.89 -5.61
CA ASP A 532 6.45 -4.79 -4.87
C ASP A 532 5.16 -4.08 -4.46
N SER A 533 4.08 -4.84 -4.29
CA SER A 533 2.80 -4.30 -3.84
C SER A 533 2.95 -3.54 -2.51
N LYS A 534 2.25 -2.40 -2.42
CA LYS A 534 2.24 -1.57 -1.21
C LYS A 534 1.44 -2.21 -0.07
N PHE A 535 0.51 -3.10 -0.39
CA PHE A 535 -0.34 -3.81 0.56
C PHE A 535 -0.32 -5.33 0.30
N GLU A 536 -0.37 -6.10 1.37
CA GLU A 536 -0.28 -7.56 1.40
C GLU A 536 -1.57 -8.13 2.00
N GLY A 537 -2.09 -9.25 1.48
CA GLY A 537 -3.35 -9.86 1.92
C GLY A 537 -4.14 -10.46 0.75
N PRO A 538 -5.44 -10.74 0.93
CA PRO A 538 -6.28 -10.40 2.09
C PRO A 538 -6.04 -11.29 3.32
N TYR A 539 -6.15 -10.70 4.52
CA TYR A 539 -6.03 -11.36 5.81
C TYR A 539 -7.36 -11.28 6.59
N LEU A 540 -7.69 -12.33 7.35
CA LEU A 540 -8.90 -12.37 8.18
C LEU A 540 -8.68 -11.64 9.51
N VAL A 541 -9.59 -10.73 9.88
CA VAL A 541 -9.55 -10.03 11.17
C VAL A 541 -10.04 -10.94 12.30
N THR A 542 -9.16 -11.25 13.26
CA THR A 542 -9.47 -12.09 14.43
C THR A 542 -9.91 -11.26 15.64
N GLN A 543 -9.36 -10.06 15.80
CA GLN A 543 -9.72 -9.13 16.88
C GLN A 543 -9.67 -7.70 16.35
N SER A 544 -10.56 -6.84 16.84
CA SER A 544 -10.66 -5.44 16.43
C SER A 544 -10.73 -4.53 17.65
N THR A 545 -10.06 -3.39 17.56
CA THR A 545 -10.17 -2.26 18.51
C THR A 545 -10.51 -1.00 17.72
N PRO A 546 -10.89 0.12 18.36
CA PRO A 546 -11.18 1.36 17.65
C PRO A 546 -10.01 1.92 16.83
N THR A 547 -8.78 1.43 17.03
CA THR A 547 -7.56 2.03 16.48
C THR A 547 -6.63 1.01 15.79
N ALA A 548 -6.78 -0.27 16.09
CA ALA A 548 -5.94 -1.34 15.56
C ALA A 548 -6.72 -2.65 15.40
N VAL A 549 -6.28 -3.49 14.47
CA VAL A 549 -6.81 -4.84 14.27
C VAL A 549 -5.70 -5.87 14.45
N LYS A 550 -6.11 -7.08 14.83
CA LYS A 550 -5.28 -8.27 14.84
C LYS A 550 -5.76 -9.20 13.75
N VAL A 551 -4.84 -9.69 12.93
CA VAL A 551 -5.16 -10.58 11.81
C VAL A 551 -4.58 -11.96 12.01
N GLU A 552 -5.17 -12.94 11.33
CA GLU A 552 -4.69 -14.31 11.33
C GLU A 552 -3.26 -14.42 10.75
N GLY A 553 -2.42 -15.27 11.35
CA GLY A 553 -1.03 -15.49 10.92
C GLY A 553 -0.02 -14.43 11.38
N ARG A 554 -0.44 -13.25 11.88
CA ARG A 554 0.47 -12.21 12.39
C ARG A 554 0.31 -12.01 13.90
N LYS A 555 1.45 -12.07 14.62
CA LYS A 555 1.51 -11.81 16.07
C LYS A 555 1.24 -10.34 16.47
N PRO A 556 1.79 -9.31 15.79
CA PRO A 556 1.62 -7.93 16.22
C PRO A 556 0.25 -7.35 15.88
N TRP A 557 -0.21 -6.40 16.69
CA TRP A 557 -1.36 -5.54 16.37
C TRP A 557 -1.00 -4.55 15.27
N ILE A 558 -1.92 -4.32 14.33
CA ILE A 558 -1.71 -3.47 13.16
C ILE A 558 -2.68 -2.29 13.24
N HIS A 559 -2.15 -1.08 13.17
CA HIS A 559 -2.95 0.14 13.27
C HIS A 559 -3.87 0.31 12.04
N LEU A 560 -5.09 0.81 12.24
CA LEU A 560 -6.11 0.94 11.18
C LEU A 560 -5.66 1.81 9.99
N SER A 561 -4.72 2.72 10.19
CA SER A 561 -4.15 3.54 9.09
C SER A 561 -3.36 2.72 8.08
N ASP A 562 -2.87 1.56 8.51
CA ASP A 562 -2.04 0.66 7.73
C ASP A 562 -2.86 -0.55 7.24
N VAL A 563 -4.19 -0.44 7.31
CA VAL A 563 -5.17 -1.49 7.03
C VAL A 563 -6.20 -0.95 6.05
N ARG A 564 -6.57 -1.77 5.06
CA ARG A 564 -7.57 -1.46 4.04
C ARG A 564 -8.61 -2.57 3.99
N LEU A 565 -9.90 -2.22 3.96
CA LEU A 565 -10.99 -3.21 3.82
C LEU A 565 -10.98 -3.83 2.43
N SER A 566 -11.24 -5.15 2.35
CA SER A 566 -11.42 -5.85 1.09
C SER A 566 -12.77 -5.48 0.45
N PRO A 567 -12.85 -5.28 -0.88
CA PRO A 567 -14.11 -4.99 -1.59
C PRO A 567 -15.20 -6.05 -1.36
N ALA A 568 -14.82 -7.32 -1.19
CA ALA A 568 -15.76 -8.42 -0.92
C ALA A 568 -16.54 -8.27 0.40
N SER A 569 -16.01 -7.50 1.35
CA SER A 569 -16.65 -7.22 2.65
C SER A 569 -17.62 -6.03 2.62
N CYS A 570 -17.73 -5.30 1.49
CA CYS A 570 -18.66 -4.19 1.35
C CYS A 570 -20.07 -4.63 0.91
N HIS A 571 -20.27 -5.90 0.58
CA HIS A 571 -21.57 -6.49 0.22
C HIS A 571 -22.24 -7.17 1.42
N THR A 572 -22.54 -6.40 2.47
CA THR A 572 -23.72 -6.68 3.28
C THR A 572 -24.79 -5.71 2.81
N SER A 573 -25.63 -6.17 1.88
CA SER A 573 -26.81 -5.45 1.41
C SER A 573 -27.70 -5.07 2.61
N PRO A 574 -28.22 -3.83 2.68
CA PRO A 574 -29.39 -3.58 3.50
C PRO A 574 -30.52 -4.47 2.97
N SER A 575 -31.16 -5.23 3.86
CA SER A 575 -32.37 -5.99 3.53
C SER A 575 -33.39 -5.07 2.87
N SER A 576 -34.11 -5.60 1.88
CA SER A 576 -35.04 -4.95 0.97
C SER A 576 -36.28 -4.27 1.61
N GLN A 577 -36.24 -3.91 2.90
CA GLN A 577 -37.33 -3.28 3.63
C GLN A 577 -37.13 -1.79 3.95
N GLU A 578 -35.94 -1.21 3.77
CA GLU A 578 -35.70 0.22 4.12
C GLU A 578 -35.89 1.21 2.94
N LEU A 579 -36.17 0.74 1.72
CA LEU A 579 -36.37 1.62 0.55
C LEU A 579 -37.82 2.10 0.34
N LEU A 580 -38.72 1.88 1.30
CA LEU A 580 -40.14 2.27 1.17
C LEU A 580 -40.61 3.39 2.12
N GLU A 581 -39.78 3.92 3.02
CA GLU A 581 -40.25 4.92 4.00
C GLU A 581 -39.74 6.37 3.81
N GLU A 582 -38.79 6.66 2.94
CA GLU A 582 -38.30 8.05 2.73
C GLU A 582 -39.09 8.87 1.69
N GLY A 583 -40.30 8.44 1.32
CA GLY A 583 -41.13 9.09 0.30
C GLY A 583 -42.26 10.01 0.79
N LYS A 584 -42.48 10.15 2.11
CA LYS A 584 -43.61 10.92 2.65
C LYS A 584 -43.25 11.68 3.92
N ASP A 585 -42.61 12.83 3.78
CA ASP A 585 -43.00 14.05 4.50
C ASP A 585 -42.03 15.16 4.15
N LYS A 586 -42.44 16.15 3.34
CA LYS A 586 -42.02 17.57 3.36
C LYS A 586 -42.82 18.33 2.31
N GLY A 587 -44.05 18.68 2.64
CA GLY A 587 -44.82 19.69 1.92
C GLY A 587 -45.94 20.18 2.82
N LYS A 588 -46.01 21.50 3.02
CA LYS A 588 -46.90 22.29 3.92
C LYS A 588 -46.35 22.49 5.34
N ASP A 589 -46.25 23.68 5.93
CA ASP A 589 -46.72 25.02 5.56
C ASP A 589 -45.77 26.09 6.14
N ARG A 590 -45.56 27.16 5.36
CA ARG A 590 -45.31 28.51 5.89
C ARG A 590 -46.69 29.16 5.96
N ASP A 591 -47.10 29.70 7.10
CA ASP A 591 -47.34 31.15 7.26
C ASP A 591 -47.84 31.51 8.67
N GLU A 592 -47.67 32.79 9.01
CA GLU A 592 -48.26 33.56 10.13
C GLU A 592 -47.80 33.20 11.56
N GLY A 593 -47.44 34.10 12.47
CA GLY A 593 -47.57 35.55 12.55
C GLY A 593 -47.67 35.93 14.05
N GLN A 594 -46.98 37.00 14.44
CA GLN A 594 -47.19 37.83 15.65
C GLN A 594 -46.68 37.37 17.04
N ARG A 595 -45.69 38.14 17.52
CA ARG A 595 -45.40 38.54 18.93
C ARG A 595 -46.53 39.45 19.48
N PRO A 596 -46.55 39.93 20.75
CA PRO A 596 -45.71 39.63 21.94
C PRO A 596 -46.47 39.48 23.29
N SER A 597 -45.76 39.02 24.33
CA SER A 597 -45.74 39.61 25.68
C SER A 597 -44.40 39.26 26.33
#